data_AF-A0A6J5UHU9-F1
#
_entry.id   AF-A0A6J5UHU9-F1
#
_cell.length_a   1.000
_cell.length_b   1.000
_cell.length_c   1.000
_cell.angle_alpha   90.00
_cell.angle_beta   90.00
_cell.angle_gamma   90.00
#
_symmetry.space_group_name_H-M   'P 1'
#
loop_
_entity.id
_entity.type
_entity.pdbx_description
1 polymer ?
#
loop_
_entity_poly.entity_id
_entity_poly.type
_entity_poly.pdbx_seq_one_letter_code
_entity_poly.pdbx_strand_id
1 'polypeptide(L)'
;MANVHYTENLTEDQLDAMAGSETLRYQATSFGVTRNNKALIKSTNRLRDSLLPKDESKLAIPLLLLLAQHRSVCHGTLLQYVEFLCSAVTPTSAYAQLIPSLDDLVHQYHLDPEVAFLIYRPVMRLFKCRGSSDVFWPLDNNDTQGITSANSESEAAEHSGNLVLDVGSPSKPVTWLDLLNTVKTMLPPKAWNSLSPDLYATFWGLTLYDLYVPRNCYESEIAKQHAALKALEELSDNSHEENVASVRKRLSREKDKWLSSCPDTLKINVEFLQRCIFPRCTFSMPDAVYCAMFVHTLHSLGTPFFNTVNHIDILICRTLQPMICCCTEYEVGRFGKFLQETLKIAYYWKVHWKWSQRITKLLIQCLESTEYMEIRNALILLSKISSVFPVTRKTGVNLEKRVSKIKADEREDLKVLATGVAAALAARKVCLKFWNLLFSSDMKVFNFFYLSHLQSSWITDEEFGNGYLELKSAPLASKSSAGNSAATHSGSTINISQSEPIGGKVGALPSQHPESSNSVKDQILKTKTSDGRWLIGEWLRCSVTDALSCFTIWNIKIYGK
;
A
#
# COMPACT_ATOMS: atom_id res chain seq x y z
N MET A 1 -5.28 -9.10 18.97
CA MET A 1 -6.07 -8.37 17.94
C MET A 1 -5.54 -6.97 17.63
N ALA A 2 -5.00 -6.22 18.61
CA ALA A 2 -4.44 -4.88 18.39
C ALA A 2 -2.89 -4.80 18.41
N ASN A 3 -2.19 -5.90 18.68
CA ASN A 3 -0.71 -5.98 18.80
C ASN A 3 -0.10 -5.10 19.91
N VAL A 4 -0.90 -4.80 20.94
CA VAL A 4 -0.37 -4.38 22.24
C VAL A 4 0.16 -5.65 22.93
N HIS A 5 1.43 -5.64 23.33
CA HIS A 5 2.11 -6.75 24.02
C HIS A 5 2.42 -6.35 25.45
N TYR A 6 2.44 -7.31 26.38
CA TYR A 6 2.78 -7.03 27.78
C TYR A 6 4.28 -7.22 28.01
N THR A 7 4.93 -6.22 28.58
CA THR A 7 6.39 -6.02 28.50
C THR A 7 7.11 -6.29 29.83
N GLU A 8 6.84 -7.44 30.47
CA GLU A 8 7.55 -7.83 31.71
C GLU A 8 9.00 -8.26 31.46
N ASN A 9 9.31 -8.82 30.28
CA ASN A 9 10.61 -9.41 29.96
C ASN A 9 11.26 -8.70 28.76
N LEU A 10 11.61 -7.42 28.94
CA LEU A 10 12.41 -6.65 27.98
C LEU A 10 13.90 -6.73 28.33
N THR A 11 14.77 -6.62 27.32
CA THR A 11 16.19 -6.36 27.54
C THR A 11 16.44 -4.92 27.97
N GLU A 12 17.62 -4.63 28.51
CA GLU A 12 18.05 -3.27 28.87
C GLU A 12 17.97 -2.30 27.67
N ASP A 13 18.47 -2.71 26.49
CA ASP A 13 18.32 -1.95 25.23
C ASP A 13 16.86 -1.68 24.85
N GLN A 14 15.96 -2.64 25.07
CA GLN A 14 14.54 -2.48 24.77
C GLN A 14 13.85 -1.54 25.75
N LEU A 15 14.27 -1.54 27.03
CA LEU A 15 13.77 -0.66 28.08
C LEU A 15 14.29 0.78 27.88
N ASP A 16 15.57 0.96 27.54
CA ASP A 16 16.14 2.26 27.14
C ASP A 16 15.38 2.82 25.93
N ALA A 17 15.13 1.98 24.92
CA ALA A 17 14.29 2.34 23.78
C ALA A 17 12.81 2.63 24.12
N MET A 18 12.27 2.25 25.30
CA MET A 18 10.95 2.70 25.76
C MET A 18 10.91 4.19 26.12
N ALA A 19 12.05 4.83 26.34
CA ALA A 19 12.16 6.29 26.41
C ALA A 19 12.12 6.96 25.01
N GLY A 20 12.12 6.17 23.94
CA GLY A 20 12.18 6.64 22.57
C GLY A 20 10.88 7.22 22.01
N SER A 21 11.01 7.88 20.86
CA SER A 21 9.88 8.22 19.98
C SER A 21 9.14 6.95 19.54
N GLU A 22 7.91 7.11 19.03
CA GLU A 22 7.09 6.01 18.52
C GLU A 22 7.87 5.09 17.55
N THR A 23 8.72 5.66 16.70
CA THR A 23 9.59 4.90 15.78
C THR A 23 10.57 3.99 16.51
N LEU A 24 11.26 4.47 17.55
CA LEU A 24 12.27 3.67 18.26
C LEU A 24 11.58 2.60 19.14
N ARG A 25 10.49 2.98 19.82
CA ARG A 25 9.63 2.05 20.58
C ARG A 25 9.06 0.95 19.69
N TYR A 26 8.66 1.29 18.46
CA TYR A 26 8.20 0.31 17.48
C TYR A 26 9.30 -0.68 17.10
N GLN A 27 10.54 -0.22 16.82
CA GLN A 27 11.65 -1.12 16.48
C GLN A 27 12.05 -2.03 17.66
N ALA A 28 12.03 -1.52 18.89
CA ALA A 28 12.34 -2.30 20.09
C ALA A 28 11.30 -3.39 20.41
N THR A 29 10.01 -3.11 20.15
CA THR A 29 8.90 -4.05 20.40
C THR A 29 8.58 -4.97 19.22
N SER A 30 8.86 -4.54 17.98
CA SER A 30 8.55 -5.28 16.76
C SER A 30 9.75 -6.05 16.24
N PHE A 31 9.98 -7.26 16.77
CA PHE A 31 10.99 -8.22 16.32
C PHE A 31 10.90 -8.53 14.80
N GLY A 32 11.54 -7.71 13.95
CA GLY A 32 11.63 -7.88 12.50
C GLY A 32 10.34 -7.67 11.69
N VAL A 33 9.21 -7.33 12.32
CA VAL A 33 7.91 -7.21 11.63
C VAL A 33 7.84 -5.90 10.85
N THR A 34 8.12 -5.95 9.55
CA THR A 34 8.19 -4.75 8.70
C THR A 34 6.83 -4.10 8.44
N ARG A 35 6.72 -2.83 8.86
CA ARG A 35 5.92 -1.70 8.30
C ARG A 35 4.59 -2.04 7.59
N ASN A 36 3.50 -1.46 8.12
CA ASN A 36 2.17 -1.32 7.49
C ASN A 36 1.24 -2.55 7.48
N ASN A 37 1.03 -3.18 8.64
CA ASN A 37 -0.06 -4.15 8.79
C ASN A 37 -1.44 -3.46 8.75
N LYS A 38 -1.95 -3.15 7.55
CA LYS A 38 -3.28 -2.53 7.35
C LYS A 38 -4.43 -3.46 7.79
N ALA A 39 -4.19 -4.78 7.89
CA ALA A 39 -5.13 -5.70 8.49
C ALA A 39 -5.20 -5.52 10.01
N LEU A 40 -4.07 -5.27 10.68
CA LEU A 40 -4.01 -4.92 12.10
C LEU A 40 -4.78 -3.64 12.40
N ILE A 41 -4.53 -2.55 11.66
CA ILE A 41 -5.28 -1.28 11.85
C ILE A 41 -6.79 -1.52 11.67
N LYS A 42 -7.18 -2.36 10.70
CA LYS A 42 -8.58 -2.75 10.49
C LYS A 42 -9.13 -3.63 11.62
N SER A 43 -8.34 -4.49 12.26
CA SER A 43 -8.78 -5.30 13.42
C SER A 43 -8.82 -4.51 14.72
N THR A 44 -7.88 -3.58 14.95
CA THR A 44 -7.91 -2.61 16.05
C THR A 44 -9.17 -1.74 15.96
N ASN A 45 -9.44 -1.15 14.79
CA ASN A 45 -10.65 -0.36 14.58
C ASN A 45 -11.93 -1.20 14.77
N ARG A 46 -12.02 -2.41 14.18
CA ARG A 46 -13.18 -3.29 14.40
C ARG A 46 -13.39 -3.65 15.88
N LEU A 47 -12.31 -3.93 16.62
CA LEU A 47 -12.40 -4.23 18.05
C LEU A 47 -12.89 -3.02 18.86
N ARG A 48 -12.35 -1.83 18.56
CA ARG A 48 -12.82 -0.57 19.15
C ARG A 48 -14.29 -0.32 18.84
N ASP A 49 -14.70 -0.47 17.57
CA ASP A 49 -16.07 -0.19 17.12
C ASP A 49 -17.08 -1.20 17.72
N SER A 50 -16.63 -2.38 18.18
CA SER A 50 -17.42 -3.33 18.99
C SER A 50 -17.41 -3.05 20.49
N LEU A 51 -16.39 -2.37 21.03
CA LEU A 51 -16.31 -1.97 22.45
C LEU A 51 -16.93 -0.58 22.72
N LEU A 52 -17.07 0.21 21.65
CA LEU A 52 -17.67 1.54 21.60
C LEU A 52 -18.70 1.62 20.45
N PRO A 53 -19.82 0.87 20.52
CA PRO A 53 -20.95 1.10 19.62
C PRO A 53 -21.44 2.55 19.74
N LYS A 54 -22.04 3.09 18.67
CA LYS A 54 -22.61 4.44 18.69
C LYS A 54 -23.96 4.52 19.41
N ASP A 55 -24.67 3.39 19.43
CA ASP A 55 -26.10 3.31 19.72
C ASP A 55 -26.42 2.49 20.99
N GLU A 56 -25.38 2.01 21.70
CA GLU A 56 -25.48 1.14 22.89
C GLU A 56 -24.63 1.66 24.06
N SER A 57 -24.72 1.02 25.22
CA SER A 57 -23.86 1.31 26.37
C SER A 57 -22.39 0.97 26.06
N LYS A 58 -21.50 1.95 26.28
CA LYS A 58 -20.06 1.86 25.95
C LYS A 58 -19.33 0.85 26.84
N LEU A 59 -19.33 -0.43 26.43
CA LEU A 59 -18.72 -1.57 27.15
C LEU A 59 -17.25 -1.35 27.57
N ALA A 60 -16.51 -0.49 26.85
CA ALA A 60 -15.12 -0.18 27.17
C ALA A 60 -14.89 0.35 28.60
N ILE A 61 -15.79 1.18 29.14
CA ILE A 61 -15.60 1.78 30.47
C ILE A 61 -15.91 0.80 31.61
N PRO A 62 -17.04 0.06 31.61
CA PRO A 62 -17.25 -1.02 32.57
C PRO A 62 -16.11 -2.06 32.56
N LEU A 63 -15.58 -2.40 31.38
CA LEU A 63 -14.43 -3.31 31.28
C LEU A 63 -13.14 -2.70 31.84
N LEU A 64 -12.85 -1.42 31.57
CA LEU A 64 -11.70 -0.72 32.13
C LEU A 64 -11.76 -0.67 33.67
N LEU A 65 -12.92 -0.29 34.23
CA LEU A 65 -13.13 -0.18 35.67
C LEU A 65 -13.03 -1.54 36.37
N LEU A 66 -13.60 -2.60 35.77
CA LEU A 66 -13.49 -3.97 36.29
C LEU A 66 -12.04 -4.47 36.29
N LEU A 67 -11.28 -4.20 35.23
CA LEU A 67 -9.84 -4.53 35.17
C LEU A 67 -9.00 -3.71 36.17
N ALA A 68 -9.41 -2.47 36.43
CA ALA A 68 -8.76 -1.60 37.41
C ALA A 68 -8.99 -2.09 38.84
N GLN A 69 -10.23 -2.45 39.20
CA GLN A 69 -10.59 -2.99 40.52
C GLN A 69 -9.98 -4.39 40.77
N HIS A 70 -9.80 -5.21 39.74
CA HIS A 70 -9.16 -6.54 39.83
C HIS A 70 -7.65 -6.54 39.48
N ARG A 71 -6.95 -5.41 39.68
CA ARG A 71 -5.51 -5.25 39.34
C ARG A 71 -4.62 -6.36 39.89
N SER A 72 -4.86 -6.86 41.11
CA SER A 72 -4.05 -7.92 41.74
C SER A 72 -4.01 -9.24 40.98
N VAL A 73 -4.99 -9.49 40.09
CA VAL A 73 -5.06 -10.68 39.22
C VAL A 73 -4.81 -10.33 37.76
N CYS A 74 -5.04 -9.07 37.35
CA CYS A 74 -5.11 -8.65 35.94
C CYS A 74 -4.21 -7.47 35.56
N HIS A 75 -3.15 -7.15 36.33
CA HIS A 75 -2.33 -5.95 36.12
C HIS A 75 -1.81 -5.78 34.69
N GLY A 76 -1.28 -6.83 34.07
CA GLY A 76 -0.81 -6.77 32.67
C GLY A 76 -1.93 -6.57 31.66
N THR A 77 -3.08 -7.20 31.88
CA THR A 77 -4.29 -7.00 31.06
C THR A 77 -4.79 -5.56 31.14
N LEU A 78 -4.75 -4.95 32.33
CA LEU A 78 -5.10 -3.54 32.53
C LEU A 78 -4.14 -2.61 31.76
N LEU A 79 -2.83 -2.83 31.85
CA LEU A 79 -1.82 -2.06 31.12
C LEU A 79 -2.03 -2.16 29.60
N GLN A 80 -2.19 -3.38 29.08
CA GLN A 80 -2.50 -3.62 27.67
C GLN A 80 -3.81 -2.94 27.23
N TYR A 81 -4.82 -2.92 28.09
CA TYR A 81 -6.13 -2.37 27.77
C TYR A 81 -6.13 -0.85 27.74
N VAL A 82 -5.42 -0.19 28.67
CA VAL A 82 -5.19 1.26 28.65
C VAL A 82 -4.44 1.66 27.38
N GLU A 83 -3.34 0.99 27.03
CA GLU A 83 -2.58 1.30 25.80
C GLU A 83 -3.41 1.04 24.52
N PHE A 84 -4.24 -0.01 24.49
CA PHE A 84 -5.19 -0.24 23.41
C PHE A 84 -6.20 0.91 23.27
N LEU A 85 -6.80 1.38 24.36
CA LEU A 85 -7.74 2.50 24.30
C LEU A 85 -7.05 3.80 23.86
N CYS A 86 -5.85 4.09 24.36
CA CYS A 86 -5.06 5.26 23.97
C CYS A 86 -4.70 5.26 22.47
N SER A 87 -4.39 4.10 21.89
CA SER A 87 -4.01 3.97 20.48
C SER A 87 -5.21 3.85 19.53
N ALA A 88 -6.32 3.28 19.98
CA ALA A 88 -7.51 3.09 19.14
C ALA A 88 -8.46 4.30 19.14
N VAL A 89 -8.59 5.02 20.27
CA VAL A 89 -9.49 6.16 20.43
C VAL A 89 -8.75 7.46 20.08
N THR A 90 -8.72 7.78 18.78
CA THR A 90 -8.09 8.99 18.23
C THR A 90 -9.15 9.95 17.66
N PRO A 91 -9.01 11.28 17.84
CA PRO A 91 -7.97 11.99 18.61
C PRO A 91 -8.14 11.83 20.13
N THR A 92 -7.10 12.19 20.91
CA THR A 92 -7.07 12.04 22.38
C THR A 92 -8.21 12.75 23.11
N SER A 93 -8.81 13.80 22.53
CA SER A 93 -10.02 14.42 23.10
C SER A 93 -11.23 13.47 23.12
N ALA A 94 -11.33 12.52 22.18
CA ALA A 94 -12.35 11.47 22.22
C ALA A 94 -12.07 10.41 23.31
N TYR A 95 -10.81 10.26 23.74
CA TYR A 95 -10.45 9.47 24.92
C TYR A 95 -10.84 10.22 26.21
N ALA A 96 -10.58 11.53 26.29
CA ALA A 96 -11.05 12.36 27.41
C ALA A 96 -12.59 12.45 27.54
N GLN A 97 -13.33 12.35 26.42
CA GLN A 97 -14.79 12.21 26.40
C GLN A 97 -15.31 10.81 26.81
N LEU A 98 -14.41 9.85 27.01
CA LEU A 98 -14.74 8.46 27.32
C LEU A 98 -14.46 8.12 28.79
N ILE A 99 -13.31 8.54 29.33
CA ILE A 99 -12.88 8.28 30.70
C ILE A 99 -13.67 9.17 31.71
N PRO A 100 -14.06 8.65 32.89
CA PRO A 100 -14.62 9.44 33.99
C PRO A 100 -13.65 10.54 34.49
N SER A 101 -14.12 11.47 35.33
CA SER A 101 -13.21 12.44 35.94
C SER A 101 -12.24 11.75 36.91
N LEU A 102 -11.10 12.40 37.20
CA LEU A 102 -10.15 11.88 38.19
C LEU A 102 -10.78 11.76 39.58
N ASP A 103 -11.79 12.60 39.87
CA ASP A 103 -12.56 12.54 41.10
C ASP A 103 -13.48 11.31 41.16
N ASP A 104 -14.21 11.01 40.07
CA ASP A 104 -15.03 9.80 39.98
C ASP A 104 -14.17 8.53 40.12
N LEU A 105 -13.00 8.48 39.45
CA LEU A 105 -12.09 7.33 39.50
C LEU A 105 -11.65 6.99 40.93
N VAL A 106 -11.39 7.99 41.78
CA VAL A 106 -10.94 7.79 43.18
C VAL A 106 -12.13 7.69 44.15
N HIS A 107 -13.09 8.61 44.10
CA HIS A 107 -14.16 8.71 45.10
C HIS A 107 -15.41 7.87 44.78
N GLN A 108 -15.74 7.64 43.50
CA GLN A 108 -16.91 6.84 43.10
C GLN A 108 -16.55 5.39 42.79
N TYR A 109 -15.40 5.15 42.13
CA TYR A 109 -14.96 3.82 41.72
C TYR A 109 -13.89 3.20 42.64
N HIS A 110 -13.41 3.96 43.63
CA HIS A 110 -12.46 3.51 44.66
C HIS A 110 -11.17 2.89 44.08
N LEU A 111 -10.62 3.50 43.03
CA LEU A 111 -9.34 3.10 42.45
C LEU A 111 -8.17 3.73 43.21
N ASP A 112 -7.10 2.96 43.41
CA ASP A 112 -5.85 3.46 43.98
C ASP A 112 -5.25 4.59 43.11
N PRO A 113 -4.58 5.60 43.69
CA PRO A 113 -4.11 6.77 42.96
C PRO A 113 -3.25 6.44 41.74
N GLU A 114 -2.31 5.48 41.82
CA GLU A 114 -1.46 5.12 40.68
C GLU A 114 -2.23 4.42 39.55
N VAL A 115 -3.38 3.81 39.84
CA VAL A 115 -4.29 3.23 38.84
C VAL A 115 -5.13 4.34 38.20
N ALA A 116 -5.65 5.27 38.99
CA ALA A 116 -6.34 6.45 38.49
C ALA A 116 -5.43 7.29 37.57
N PHE A 117 -4.16 7.52 37.96
CA PHE A 117 -3.16 8.20 37.12
C PHE A 117 -2.67 7.40 35.92
N LEU A 118 -2.64 6.06 35.98
CA LEU A 118 -2.39 5.23 34.79
C LEU A 118 -3.45 5.49 33.70
N ILE A 119 -4.72 5.59 34.13
CA ILE A 119 -5.87 5.81 33.24
C ILE A 119 -5.96 7.29 32.80
N TYR A 120 -5.70 8.24 33.70
CA TYR A 120 -5.94 9.67 33.45
C TYR A 120 -4.76 10.39 32.77
N ARG A 121 -3.55 9.82 32.77
CA ARG A 121 -2.34 10.39 32.13
C ARG A 121 -2.53 10.95 30.71
N PRO A 122 -3.23 10.26 29.77
CA PRO A 122 -3.48 10.80 28.43
C PRO A 122 -4.37 12.05 28.41
N VAL A 123 -5.21 12.23 29.43
CA VAL A 123 -6.10 13.39 29.60
C VAL A 123 -5.31 14.59 30.15
N MET A 124 -4.31 14.36 31.02
CA MET A 124 -3.46 15.43 31.56
C MET A 124 -2.70 16.20 30.47
N ARG A 125 -2.27 15.51 29.41
CA ARG A 125 -1.62 16.09 28.22
C ARG A 125 -2.54 16.96 27.34
N LEU A 126 -3.82 17.13 27.70
CA LEU A 126 -4.77 18.01 27.01
C LEU A 126 -5.02 19.34 27.74
N PHE A 127 -4.48 19.54 28.95
CA PHE A 127 -4.55 20.84 29.62
C PHE A 127 -3.73 21.89 28.85
N LYS A 128 -4.36 23.04 28.57
CA LYS A 128 -3.78 24.15 27.82
C LYS A 128 -3.66 25.41 28.67
N CYS A 129 -2.64 26.22 28.40
CA CYS A 129 -2.49 27.54 29.02
C CYS A 129 -3.51 28.54 28.42
N ARG A 130 -4.25 29.23 29.30
CA ARG A 130 -5.34 30.16 28.96
C ARG A 130 -4.85 31.48 28.32
N GLY A 131 -4.34 31.39 27.09
CA GLY A 131 -3.86 32.54 26.31
C GLY A 131 -3.07 32.17 25.05
N SER A 132 -2.56 30.94 24.96
CA SER A 132 -1.85 30.42 23.78
C SER A 132 -2.49 29.12 23.30
N SER A 133 -2.60 28.93 21.98
CA SER A 133 -3.22 27.72 21.40
C SER A 133 -2.31 26.49 21.46
N ASP A 134 -1.00 26.73 21.56
CA ASP A 134 0.07 25.81 21.18
C ASP A 134 0.88 25.30 22.38
N VAL A 135 0.59 25.80 23.59
CA VAL A 135 1.25 25.42 24.85
C VAL A 135 0.34 24.49 25.65
N PHE A 136 0.85 23.29 25.94
CA PHE A 136 0.16 22.17 26.57
C PHE A 136 1.05 21.58 27.67
N TRP A 137 0.46 21.08 28.75
CA TRP A 137 1.17 20.27 29.75
C TRP A 137 1.96 19.13 29.07
N PRO A 138 3.31 19.03 29.20
CA PRO A 138 4.19 19.56 30.25
C PRO A 138 4.91 20.89 29.96
N LEU A 139 4.66 21.52 28.81
CA LEU A 139 5.45 22.65 28.31
C LEU A 139 5.05 23.97 28.98
N ASP A 140 6.03 24.70 29.49
CA ASP A 140 5.88 26.05 30.02
C ASP A 140 6.11 27.14 28.95
N ASN A 141 5.58 28.33 29.22
CA ASN A 141 5.43 29.43 28.24
C ASN A 141 6.62 30.44 28.23
N ASN A 142 7.81 30.05 28.69
CA ASN A 142 8.86 31.00 29.09
C ASN A 142 9.72 31.60 27.96
N ASP A 143 9.71 31.04 26.75
CA ASP A 143 10.57 31.49 25.64
C ASP A 143 10.00 32.67 24.82
N THR A 144 9.62 33.78 25.46
CA THR A 144 9.47 35.07 24.74
C THR A 144 9.67 36.36 25.57
N GLN A 145 10.69 36.43 26.43
CA GLN A 145 11.35 37.72 26.67
C GLN A 145 12.82 37.59 27.09
N GLY A 146 13.61 38.61 26.73
CA GLY A 146 15.07 38.58 26.87
C GLY A 146 15.59 39.00 28.25
N ILE A 147 16.89 38.78 28.43
CA ILE A 147 17.69 39.12 29.62
C ILE A 147 17.33 40.50 30.21
N THR A 148 16.78 40.54 31.42
CA THR A 148 17.18 41.54 32.44
C THR A 148 16.77 41.08 33.84
N SER A 149 17.49 41.60 34.85
CA SER A 149 17.34 41.26 36.27
C SER A 149 16.32 42.14 37.00
N ALA A 150 15.49 41.54 37.88
CA ALA A 150 15.35 41.98 39.29
C ALA A 150 14.34 41.12 40.08
N ASN A 151 14.53 41.08 41.40
CA ASN A 151 13.76 40.41 42.45
C ASN A 151 12.22 40.44 42.32
N SER A 152 11.57 39.31 42.60
CA SER A 152 10.29 39.21 43.35
C SER A 152 9.99 37.77 43.78
N GLU A 153 10.25 37.42 45.04
CA GLU A 153 9.90 36.10 45.62
C GLU A 153 8.40 36.02 46.00
N SER A 154 7.48 36.08 45.01
CA SER A 154 6.03 36.10 45.32
C SER A 154 5.08 35.51 44.26
N GLU A 155 5.54 34.99 43.11
CA GLU A 155 4.65 34.65 41.97
C GLU A 155 4.37 33.14 41.75
N ALA A 156 4.84 32.26 42.64
CA ALA A 156 4.68 30.81 42.49
C ALA A 156 3.22 30.31 42.58
N ALA A 157 2.30 31.11 43.13
CA ALA A 157 0.92 30.69 43.43
C ALA A 157 -0.06 30.86 42.24
N GLU A 158 0.15 31.85 41.35
CA GLU A 158 -0.84 32.18 40.30
C GLU A 158 -0.63 31.36 39.01
N HIS A 159 0.59 30.89 38.75
CA HIS A 159 0.95 30.15 37.53
C HIS A 159 0.10 28.88 37.32
N SER A 160 -0.15 28.14 38.40
CA SER A 160 -0.88 26.85 38.39
C SER A 160 -2.37 27.00 37.98
N GLY A 161 -2.96 28.19 38.11
CA GLY A 161 -4.38 28.45 37.77
C GLY A 161 -4.70 28.60 36.27
N ASN A 162 -3.68 28.75 35.41
CA ASN A 162 -3.88 29.08 33.99
C ASN A 162 -4.10 27.87 33.07
N LEU A 163 -3.94 26.65 33.58
CA LEU A 163 -4.12 25.40 32.84
C LEU A 163 -5.60 24.96 32.87
N VAL A 164 -6.22 24.83 31.70
CA VAL A 164 -7.64 24.44 31.55
C VAL A 164 -7.79 23.31 30.55
N LEU A 165 -8.65 22.35 30.89
CA LEU A 165 -9.09 21.24 30.04
C LEU A 165 -10.53 21.48 29.57
N ASP A 166 -10.70 21.76 28.27
CA ASP A 166 -12.01 21.72 27.62
C ASP A 166 -12.16 20.42 26.81
N VAL A 167 -13.09 19.58 27.25
CA VAL A 167 -13.39 18.26 26.66
C VAL A 167 -14.55 18.36 25.64
N GLY A 168 -15.23 19.52 25.57
CA GLY A 168 -16.47 19.72 24.84
C GLY A 168 -17.71 19.25 25.61
N SER A 169 -18.88 19.75 25.19
CA SER A 169 -20.17 19.42 25.79
C SER A 169 -20.46 17.91 25.75
N PRO A 170 -21.00 17.30 26.82
CA PRO A 170 -21.71 17.95 27.94
C PRO A 170 -20.86 18.28 29.18
N SER A 171 -19.56 17.97 29.17
CA SER A 171 -18.70 18.14 30.36
C SER A 171 -18.42 19.61 30.67
N LYS A 172 -18.32 19.94 31.96
CA LYS A 172 -17.77 21.24 32.39
C LYS A 172 -16.26 21.29 32.10
N PRO A 173 -15.69 22.46 31.76
CA PRO A 173 -14.23 22.59 31.70
C PRO A 173 -13.63 22.39 33.08
N VAL A 174 -12.52 21.66 33.16
CA VAL A 174 -11.81 21.35 34.41
C VAL A 174 -10.57 22.25 34.47
N THR A 175 -10.39 23.00 35.55
CA THR A 175 -9.14 23.73 35.77
C THR A 175 -8.10 22.82 36.43
N TRP A 176 -6.83 23.12 36.25
CA TRP A 176 -5.77 22.39 36.93
C TRP A 176 -5.88 22.53 38.47
N LEU A 177 -6.40 23.65 38.97
CA LEU A 177 -6.72 23.82 40.40
C LEU A 177 -7.78 22.82 40.90
N ASP A 178 -8.80 22.50 40.09
CA ASP A 178 -9.78 21.45 40.42
C ASP A 178 -9.10 20.07 40.50
N LEU A 179 -8.22 19.77 39.55
CA LEU A 179 -7.41 18.55 39.55
C LEU A 179 -6.55 18.43 40.81
N LEU A 180 -5.88 19.52 41.22
CA LEU A 180 -5.08 19.58 42.45
C LEU A 180 -5.93 19.44 43.72
N ASN A 181 -7.18 19.89 43.70
CA ASN A 181 -8.11 19.72 44.82
C ASN A 181 -8.54 18.25 44.97
N THR A 182 -8.79 17.54 43.87
CA THR A 182 -8.95 16.07 43.88
C THR A 182 -7.66 15.38 44.32
N VAL A 183 -6.47 15.82 43.87
CA VAL A 183 -5.20 15.22 44.31
C VAL A 183 -5.00 15.32 45.82
N LYS A 184 -5.38 16.44 46.47
CA LYS A 184 -5.26 16.61 47.93
C LYS A 184 -6.01 15.57 48.75
N THR A 185 -7.08 14.94 48.24
CA THR A 185 -7.81 13.89 48.96
C THR A 185 -7.17 12.51 48.85
N MET A 186 -6.31 12.28 47.85
CA MET A 186 -5.71 10.97 47.56
C MET A 186 -4.70 10.49 48.62
N LEU A 187 -4.14 11.41 49.42
CA LEU A 187 -3.18 11.10 50.48
C LEU A 187 -3.64 11.65 51.84
N PRO A 188 -3.26 11.00 52.96
CA PRO A 188 -3.56 11.53 54.30
C PRO A 188 -3.00 12.95 54.49
N PRO A 189 -3.70 13.87 55.17
CA PRO A 189 -3.29 15.28 55.29
C PRO A 189 -1.85 15.53 55.78
N LYS A 190 -1.29 14.60 56.56
CA LYS A 190 0.11 14.67 57.05
C LYS A 190 1.15 14.55 55.92
N ALA A 191 0.83 13.94 54.78
CA ALA A 191 1.76 13.79 53.66
C ALA A 191 2.03 15.13 52.96
N TRP A 192 1.01 15.99 52.87
CA TRP A 192 1.11 17.31 52.24
C TRP A 192 1.96 18.33 53.04
N ASN A 193 2.41 17.97 54.25
CA ASN A 193 3.43 18.72 54.98
C ASN A 193 4.84 18.56 54.40
N SER A 194 5.06 17.53 53.56
CA SER A 194 6.37 17.17 53.00
C SER A 194 6.37 17.08 51.47
N LEU A 195 5.23 17.32 50.81
CA LEU A 195 5.03 17.15 49.37
C LEU A 195 3.99 18.16 48.87
N SER A 196 4.18 18.74 47.69
CA SER A 196 3.15 19.57 47.04
C SER A 196 2.21 18.74 46.15
N PRO A 197 0.90 19.06 46.08
CA PRO A 197 -0.03 18.45 45.13
C PRO A 197 0.44 18.56 43.67
N ASP A 198 1.02 19.70 43.27
CA ASP A 198 1.55 19.92 41.93
C ASP A 198 2.71 18.98 41.59
N LEU A 199 3.63 18.71 42.53
CA LEU A 199 4.72 17.76 42.32
C LEU A 199 4.20 16.32 42.23
N TYR A 200 3.22 15.95 43.05
CA TYR A 200 2.59 14.62 42.97
C TYR A 200 1.84 14.42 41.65
N ALA A 201 1.05 15.41 41.21
CA ALA A 201 0.38 15.39 39.91
C ALA A 201 1.39 15.35 38.75
N THR A 202 2.48 16.12 38.82
CA THR A 202 3.56 16.13 37.81
C THR A 202 4.27 14.77 37.73
N PHE A 203 4.67 14.21 38.88
CA PHE A 203 5.34 12.91 38.95
C PHE A 203 4.50 11.78 38.33
N TRP A 204 3.20 11.72 38.65
CA TRP A 204 2.32 10.72 38.08
C TRP A 204 1.81 11.05 36.67
N GLY A 205 1.83 12.30 36.24
CA GLY A 205 1.47 12.75 34.89
C GLY A 205 2.55 12.46 33.84
N LEU A 206 3.82 12.45 34.24
CA LEU A 206 4.95 12.17 33.35
C LEU A 206 5.08 10.69 32.97
N THR A 207 5.84 10.46 31.90
CA THR A 207 6.29 9.16 31.40
C THR A 207 7.78 9.21 31.09
N LEU A 208 8.42 8.05 30.93
CA LEU A 208 9.87 7.96 30.68
C LEU A 208 10.33 8.77 29.44
N TYR A 209 9.48 8.84 28.41
CA TYR A 209 9.69 9.63 27.19
C TYR A 209 9.85 11.14 27.45
N ASP A 210 9.25 11.67 28.51
CA ASP A 210 9.25 13.11 28.79
C ASP A 210 10.50 13.54 29.59
N LEU A 211 11.30 12.59 30.08
CA LEU A 211 12.42 12.83 31.02
C LEU A 211 13.80 12.45 30.47
N TYR A 212 13.89 11.56 29.49
CA TYR A 212 15.16 11.00 29.02
C TYR A 212 15.12 10.64 27.53
N VAL A 213 16.28 10.73 26.86
CA VAL A 213 16.42 10.49 25.41
C VAL A 213 17.50 9.43 25.16
N PRO A 214 17.14 8.23 24.65
CA PRO A 214 18.06 7.09 24.51
C PRO A 214 18.97 7.23 23.27
N ARG A 215 19.98 8.10 23.37
CA ARG A 215 20.87 8.46 22.24
C ARG A 215 21.56 7.23 21.64
N ASN A 216 22.09 6.35 22.48
CA ASN A 216 22.82 5.15 22.06
C ASN A 216 21.95 4.22 21.19
N CYS A 217 20.68 4.04 21.56
CA CYS A 217 19.72 3.25 20.77
C CYS A 217 19.41 3.89 19.42
N TYR A 218 19.26 5.22 19.35
CA TYR A 218 19.11 5.92 18.07
C TYR A 218 20.35 5.80 17.17
N GLU A 219 21.55 6.03 17.72
CA GLU A 219 22.81 5.94 16.97
C GLU A 219 23.06 4.53 16.43
N SER A 220 22.81 3.50 17.26
CA SER A 220 22.83 2.08 16.86
C SER A 220 21.85 1.78 15.73
N GLU A 221 20.61 2.27 15.81
CA GLU A 221 19.58 2.02 14.79
C GLU A 221 19.85 2.78 13.47
N ILE A 222 20.39 4.01 13.55
CA ILE A 222 20.88 4.75 12.38
C ILE A 222 22.05 4.01 11.71
N ALA A 223 23.02 3.52 12.50
CA ALA A 223 24.15 2.75 11.99
C ALA A 223 23.72 1.46 11.27
N LYS A 224 22.75 0.71 11.84
CA LYS A 224 22.13 -0.45 11.19
C LYS A 224 21.50 -0.09 9.83
N GLN A 225 20.78 1.02 9.76
CA GLN A 225 20.11 1.45 8.53
C GLN A 225 21.12 1.90 7.45
N HIS A 226 22.19 2.62 7.83
CA HIS A 226 23.28 2.94 6.92
C HIS A 226 24.03 1.69 6.42
N ALA A 227 24.29 0.71 7.29
CA ALA A 227 24.91 -0.56 6.91
C ALA A 227 24.03 -1.36 5.92
N ALA A 228 22.72 -1.38 6.12
CA ALA A 228 21.78 -2.05 5.21
C ALA A 228 21.69 -1.38 3.83
N LEU A 229 21.74 -0.05 3.77
CA LEU A 229 21.83 0.69 2.50
C LEU A 229 23.15 0.38 1.78
N LYS A 230 24.28 0.49 2.49
CA LYS A 230 25.60 0.19 1.94
C LYS A 230 25.68 -1.25 1.42
N ALA A 231 25.14 -2.22 2.14
CA ALA A 231 25.12 -3.61 1.71
C ALA A 231 24.32 -3.82 0.41
N LEU A 232 23.25 -3.04 0.16
CA LEU A 232 22.52 -3.07 -1.11
C LEU A 232 23.31 -2.42 -2.26
N GLU A 233 24.13 -1.41 -1.98
CA GLU A 233 25.04 -0.80 -2.95
C GLU A 233 26.25 -1.71 -3.27
N GLU A 234 26.82 -2.40 -2.27
CA GLU A 234 27.89 -3.40 -2.48
C GLU A 234 27.35 -4.71 -3.12
N LEU A 235 26.05 -5.01 -2.96
CA LEU A 235 25.32 -6.03 -3.73
C LEU A 235 24.86 -5.54 -5.13
N SER A 236 25.26 -4.34 -5.56
CA SER A 236 25.20 -3.94 -6.97
C SER A 236 26.27 -4.69 -7.77
N ASP A 237 26.09 -6.01 -7.88
CA ASP A 237 27.08 -6.94 -8.38
C ASP A 237 27.38 -6.68 -9.86
N ASN A 238 28.57 -6.12 -10.14
CA ASN A 238 29.06 -5.86 -11.50
C ASN A 238 29.04 -7.14 -12.37
N SER A 239 29.16 -8.32 -11.75
CA SER A 239 28.98 -9.63 -12.41
C SER A 239 27.63 -9.75 -13.12
N HIS A 240 26.57 -9.14 -12.57
CA HIS A 240 25.26 -9.10 -13.23
C HIS A 240 25.27 -8.24 -14.48
N GLU A 241 25.87 -7.04 -14.45
CA GLU A 241 25.99 -6.18 -15.63
C GLU A 241 26.87 -6.82 -16.71
N GLU A 242 28.00 -7.42 -16.32
CA GLU A 242 28.88 -8.18 -17.22
C GLU A 242 28.15 -9.38 -17.85
N ASN A 243 27.36 -10.13 -17.06
CA ASN A 243 26.54 -11.23 -17.57
C ASN A 243 25.46 -10.72 -18.54
N VAL A 244 24.74 -9.64 -18.21
CA VAL A 244 23.74 -9.03 -19.11
C VAL A 244 24.40 -8.53 -20.40
N ALA A 245 25.58 -7.93 -20.34
CA ALA A 245 26.36 -7.51 -21.51
C ALA A 245 26.83 -8.72 -22.34
N SER A 246 27.31 -9.79 -21.70
CA SER A 246 27.72 -11.05 -22.33
C SER A 246 26.56 -11.74 -23.05
N VAL A 247 25.40 -11.85 -22.37
CA VAL A 247 24.16 -12.36 -22.96
C VAL A 247 23.71 -11.48 -24.13
N ARG A 248 23.71 -10.15 -24.00
CA ARG A 248 23.34 -9.24 -25.11
C ARG A 248 24.30 -9.40 -26.31
N LYS A 249 25.60 -9.57 -26.07
CA LYS A 249 26.63 -9.86 -27.08
C LYS A 249 26.43 -11.22 -27.75
N ARG A 250 25.96 -12.23 -27.02
CA ARG A 250 25.56 -13.54 -27.57
C ARG A 250 24.31 -13.41 -28.44
N LEU A 251 23.22 -12.83 -27.91
CA LEU A 251 21.97 -12.61 -28.63
C LEU A 251 22.20 -11.83 -29.94
N SER A 252 23.07 -10.83 -29.93
CA SER A 252 23.43 -10.04 -31.13
C SER A 252 24.12 -10.84 -32.25
N ARG A 253 24.69 -12.02 -31.96
CA ARG A 253 25.32 -12.92 -32.95
C ARG A 253 24.37 -14.00 -33.47
N GLU A 254 23.35 -14.35 -32.68
CA GLU A 254 22.40 -15.40 -32.99
C GLU A 254 21.15 -14.87 -33.72
N LYS A 255 20.82 -13.58 -33.53
CA LYS A 255 19.56 -12.96 -33.98
C LYS A 255 19.19 -13.23 -35.43
N ASP A 256 20.17 -13.24 -36.33
CA ASP A 256 19.96 -13.31 -37.78
C ASP A 256 19.54 -14.71 -38.26
N LYS A 257 19.64 -15.72 -37.37
CA LYS A 257 19.27 -17.12 -37.65
C LYS A 257 17.95 -17.57 -37.03
N TRP A 258 17.38 -16.81 -36.08
CA TRP A 258 16.20 -17.27 -35.33
C TRP A 258 14.91 -17.31 -36.16
N LEU A 259 14.75 -16.36 -37.09
CA LEU A 259 13.47 -16.12 -37.78
C LEU A 259 13.56 -16.29 -39.31
N SER A 260 14.68 -16.79 -39.83
CA SER A 260 14.93 -16.93 -41.27
C SER A 260 14.16 -18.06 -41.97
N SER A 261 13.44 -18.91 -41.21
CA SER A 261 12.76 -20.10 -41.73
C SER A 261 11.46 -19.81 -42.50
N CYS A 262 11.01 -18.56 -42.57
CA CYS A 262 9.81 -18.15 -43.31
C CYS A 262 9.92 -16.67 -43.70
N PRO A 263 9.51 -16.25 -44.92
CA PRO A 263 9.51 -14.83 -45.30
C PRO A 263 8.34 -14.04 -44.67
N ASP A 264 7.27 -14.72 -44.23
CA ASP A 264 6.07 -14.08 -43.68
C ASP A 264 6.30 -13.57 -42.24
N THR A 265 6.67 -12.29 -42.15
CA THR A 265 6.89 -11.58 -40.88
C THR A 265 5.62 -11.46 -40.01
N LEU A 266 4.42 -11.53 -40.61
CA LEU A 266 3.17 -11.48 -39.85
C LEU A 266 2.90 -12.85 -39.19
N LYS A 267 3.04 -13.94 -39.95
CA LYS A 267 2.93 -15.31 -39.43
C LYS A 267 3.98 -15.60 -38.36
N ILE A 268 5.23 -15.18 -38.57
CA ILE A 268 6.29 -15.26 -37.55
C ILE A 268 5.85 -14.57 -36.25
N ASN A 269 5.31 -13.35 -36.34
CA ASN A 269 4.86 -12.61 -35.15
C ASN A 269 3.65 -13.26 -34.46
N VAL A 270 2.71 -13.84 -35.21
CA VAL A 270 1.58 -14.60 -34.64
C VAL A 270 2.08 -15.83 -33.90
N GLU A 271 2.93 -16.64 -34.53
CA GLU A 271 3.43 -17.91 -33.98
C GLU A 271 4.34 -17.67 -32.76
N PHE A 272 5.22 -16.66 -32.80
CA PHE A 272 6.05 -16.27 -31.67
C PHE A 272 5.21 -15.73 -30.49
N LEU A 273 4.15 -14.95 -30.78
CA LEU A 273 3.23 -14.48 -29.75
C LEU A 273 2.47 -15.65 -29.12
N GLN A 274 1.93 -16.57 -29.92
CA GLN A 274 1.08 -17.68 -29.45
C GLN A 274 1.85 -18.82 -28.78
N ARG A 275 3.03 -19.20 -29.30
CA ARG A 275 3.79 -20.36 -28.80
C ARG A 275 4.81 -20.01 -27.72
N CYS A 276 5.36 -18.79 -27.73
CA CYS A 276 6.46 -18.41 -26.84
C CYS A 276 6.05 -17.35 -25.82
N ILE A 277 5.55 -16.19 -26.28
CA ILE A 277 5.24 -15.06 -25.39
C ILE A 277 4.01 -15.33 -24.53
N PHE A 278 2.91 -15.81 -25.12
CA PHE A 278 1.65 -15.98 -24.39
C PHE A 278 1.75 -16.98 -23.23
N PRO A 279 2.18 -18.25 -23.42
CA PRO A 279 2.24 -19.24 -22.33
C PRO A 279 3.20 -18.83 -21.21
N ARG A 280 4.24 -18.06 -21.54
CA ARG A 280 5.21 -17.56 -20.57
C ARG A 280 4.69 -16.33 -19.83
N CYS A 281 4.10 -15.36 -20.51
CA CYS A 281 3.62 -14.11 -19.89
C CYS A 281 2.41 -14.32 -18.95
N THR A 282 1.67 -15.43 -19.08
CA THR A 282 0.63 -15.82 -18.12
C THR A 282 1.14 -16.72 -17.00
N PHE A 283 2.37 -17.23 -17.05
CA PHE A 283 2.92 -18.12 -16.02
C PHE A 283 3.21 -17.40 -14.69
N SER A 284 3.99 -16.31 -14.72
CA SER A 284 4.41 -15.59 -13.51
C SER A 284 4.43 -14.05 -13.67
N MET A 285 4.57 -13.33 -12.56
CA MET A 285 4.75 -11.86 -12.58
C MET A 285 6.12 -11.46 -13.18
N PRO A 286 7.25 -12.08 -12.81
CA PRO A 286 8.53 -11.86 -13.50
C PRO A 286 8.49 -12.19 -14.99
N ASP A 287 7.86 -13.31 -15.38
CA ASP A 287 7.83 -13.74 -16.79
C ASP A 287 7.02 -12.79 -17.69
N ALA A 288 5.96 -12.17 -17.17
CA ALA A 288 5.24 -11.11 -17.86
C ALA A 288 6.14 -9.89 -18.18
N VAL A 289 7.03 -9.52 -17.26
CA VAL A 289 8.00 -8.42 -17.49
C VAL A 289 9.12 -8.88 -18.42
N TYR A 290 9.67 -10.08 -18.21
CA TYR A 290 10.67 -10.70 -19.08
C TYR A 290 10.21 -10.72 -20.54
N CYS A 291 8.97 -11.13 -20.82
CA CYS A 291 8.45 -11.18 -22.18
C CYS A 291 8.47 -9.80 -22.87
N ALA A 292 8.11 -8.73 -22.15
CA ALA A 292 8.15 -7.37 -22.69
C ALA A 292 9.60 -6.90 -22.90
N MET A 293 10.50 -7.20 -21.96
CA MET A 293 11.93 -6.84 -22.07
C MET A 293 12.64 -7.64 -23.18
N PHE A 294 12.24 -8.88 -23.42
CA PHE A 294 12.75 -9.70 -24.52
C PHE A 294 12.28 -9.16 -25.88
N VAL A 295 10.99 -8.82 -26.03
CA VAL A 295 10.47 -8.13 -27.23
C VAL A 295 11.18 -6.78 -27.47
N HIS A 296 11.44 -6.01 -26.41
CA HIS A 296 12.25 -4.80 -26.49
C HIS A 296 13.69 -5.08 -26.94
N THR A 297 14.27 -6.19 -26.49
CA THR A 297 15.64 -6.62 -26.85
C THR A 297 15.72 -7.05 -28.32
N LEU A 298 14.75 -7.82 -28.83
CA LEU A 298 14.67 -8.18 -30.26
C LEU A 298 14.60 -6.93 -31.16
N HIS A 299 13.80 -5.93 -30.75
CA HIS A 299 13.75 -4.64 -31.44
C HIS A 299 15.11 -3.91 -31.36
N SER A 300 15.67 -3.77 -30.15
CA SER A 300 16.92 -3.05 -29.88
C SER A 300 18.17 -3.69 -30.47
N LEU A 301 18.08 -4.94 -30.95
CA LEU A 301 19.13 -5.65 -31.67
C LEU A 301 18.95 -5.62 -33.19
N GLY A 302 17.81 -5.13 -33.70
CA GLY A 302 17.48 -5.23 -35.13
C GLY A 302 17.43 -6.69 -35.59
N THR A 303 16.66 -7.54 -34.90
CA THR A 303 16.45 -8.93 -35.31
C THR A 303 15.71 -8.98 -36.67
N PRO A 304 16.28 -9.60 -37.72
CA PRO A 304 15.62 -9.71 -39.02
C PRO A 304 14.25 -10.38 -38.93
N PHE A 305 13.34 -10.00 -39.83
CA PHE A 305 11.95 -10.47 -39.90
C PHE A 305 11.06 -10.16 -38.66
N PHE A 306 11.61 -9.65 -37.54
CA PHE A 306 10.83 -9.28 -36.35
C PHE A 306 10.24 -7.86 -36.42
N ASN A 307 9.15 -7.68 -37.18
CA ASN A 307 8.43 -6.41 -37.17
C ASN A 307 7.67 -6.21 -35.83
N THR A 308 8.23 -5.38 -34.94
CA THR A 308 7.66 -5.13 -33.60
C THR A 308 6.34 -4.34 -33.64
N VAL A 309 6.09 -3.55 -34.69
CA VAL A 309 4.80 -2.86 -34.87
C VAL A 309 3.70 -3.88 -35.19
N ASN A 310 4.02 -4.89 -36.01
CA ASN A 310 3.11 -6.01 -36.29
C ASN A 310 2.88 -6.86 -35.03
N HIS A 311 3.92 -7.13 -34.23
CA HIS A 311 3.77 -7.81 -32.94
C HIS A 311 2.74 -7.11 -32.02
N ILE A 312 2.87 -5.79 -31.86
CA ILE A 312 1.96 -5.00 -31.02
C ILE A 312 0.55 -4.90 -31.63
N ASP A 313 0.41 -4.83 -32.96
CA ASP A 313 -0.90 -4.81 -33.62
C ASP A 313 -1.62 -6.16 -33.48
N ILE A 314 -0.94 -7.30 -33.63
CA ILE A 314 -1.49 -8.64 -33.37
C ILE A 314 -1.92 -8.76 -31.90
N LEU A 315 -1.04 -8.38 -30.97
CA LEU A 315 -1.30 -8.41 -29.53
C LEU A 315 -2.60 -7.67 -29.18
N ILE A 316 -2.78 -6.46 -29.70
CA ILE A 316 -3.90 -5.59 -29.34
C ILE A 316 -5.16 -5.86 -30.15
N CYS A 317 -5.04 -6.32 -31.40
CA CYS A 317 -6.19 -6.45 -32.31
C CYS A 317 -6.68 -7.89 -32.50
N ARG A 318 -5.87 -8.90 -32.12
CA ARG A 318 -6.24 -10.33 -32.20
C ARG A 318 -6.22 -11.03 -30.83
N THR A 319 -5.21 -10.76 -30.00
CA THR A 319 -5.03 -11.49 -28.72
C THR A 319 -5.77 -10.85 -27.54
N LEU A 320 -5.82 -9.51 -27.47
CA LEU A 320 -6.32 -8.77 -26.30
C LEU A 320 -7.77 -9.09 -25.88
N GLN A 321 -8.67 -9.36 -26.83
CA GLN A 321 -10.06 -9.69 -26.51
C GLN A 321 -10.23 -11.12 -25.96
N PRO A 322 -9.79 -12.20 -26.65
CA PRO A 322 -9.79 -13.55 -26.08
C PRO A 322 -9.15 -13.64 -24.69
N MET A 323 -8.09 -12.86 -24.44
CA MET A 323 -7.43 -12.77 -23.13
C MET A 323 -8.30 -12.18 -22.01
N ILE A 324 -9.25 -11.29 -22.33
CA ILE A 324 -10.20 -10.75 -21.34
C ILE A 324 -11.35 -11.75 -21.12
N CYS A 325 -11.81 -12.41 -22.19
CA CYS A 325 -12.95 -13.33 -22.16
C CYS A 325 -12.64 -14.67 -21.50
N CYS A 326 -11.47 -15.28 -21.79
CA CYS A 326 -11.22 -16.70 -21.53
C CYS A 326 -10.27 -17.00 -20.35
N CYS A 327 -9.45 -16.04 -19.93
CA CYS A 327 -8.43 -16.28 -18.89
C CYS A 327 -8.93 -16.05 -17.46
N THR A 328 -8.23 -16.64 -16.49
CA THR A 328 -8.45 -16.35 -15.07
C THR A 328 -7.98 -14.94 -14.69
N GLU A 329 -8.47 -14.45 -13.56
CA GLU A 329 -8.08 -13.15 -13.00
C GLU A 329 -6.57 -13.00 -12.74
N TYR A 330 -5.88 -14.10 -12.45
CA TYR A 330 -4.43 -14.12 -12.22
C TYR A 330 -3.67 -13.99 -13.54
N GLU A 331 -4.10 -14.69 -14.58
CA GLU A 331 -3.49 -14.67 -15.91
C GLU A 331 -3.70 -13.33 -16.60
N VAL A 332 -4.92 -12.76 -16.60
CA VAL A 332 -5.15 -11.42 -17.13
C VAL A 332 -4.42 -10.35 -16.31
N GLY A 333 -4.22 -10.59 -15.00
CA GLY A 333 -3.39 -9.76 -14.13
C GLY A 333 -1.89 -9.80 -14.48
N ARG A 334 -1.39 -10.91 -15.03
CA ARG A 334 -0.02 -11.08 -15.53
C ARG A 334 0.13 -10.53 -16.95
N PHE A 335 -0.76 -10.91 -17.86
CA PHE A 335 -0.85 -10.37 -19.21
C PHE A 335 -1.02 -8.84 -19.23
N GLY A 336 -1.81 -8.28 -18.30
CA GLY A 336 -1.94 -6.83 -18.13
C GLY A 336 -0.66 -6.13 -17.68
N LYS A 337 0.26 -6.84 -17.01
CA LYS A 337 1.61 -6.33 -16.70
C LYS A 337 2.52 -6.38 -17.93
N PHE A 338 2.48 -7.45 -18.71
CA PHE A 338 3.15 -7.53 -20.02
C PHE A 338 2.68 -6.40 -20.95
N LEU A 339 1.37 -6.15 -21.04
CA LEU A 339 0.79 -5.06 -21.82
C LEU A 339 1.18 -3.68 -21.28
N GLN A 340 1.23 -3.47 -19.96
CA GLN A 340 1.71 -2.22 -19.35
C GLN A 340 3.12 -1.85 -19.83
N GLU A 341 4.07 -2.81 -19.77
CA GLU A 341 5.45 -2.59 -20.20
C GLU A 341 5.55 -2.40 -21.73
N THR A 342 4.80 -3.19 -22.50
CA THR A 342 4.72 -3.05 -23.97
C THR A 342 4.20 -1.66 -24.38
N LEU A 343 3.23 -1.12 -23.64
CA LEU A 343 2.69 0.22 -23.87
C LEU A 343 3.66 1.35 -23.48
N LYS A 344 4.60 1.14 -22.55
CA LYS A 344 5.68 2.12 -22.29
C LYS A 344 6.58 2.27 -23.52
N ILE A 345 6.94 1.16 -24.15
CA ILE A 345 7.78 1.14 -25.37
C ILE A 345 7.06 1.90 -26.51
N ALA A 346 5.78 1.62 -26.73
CA ALA A 346 4.95 2.36 -27.68
C ALA A 346 4.76 3.84 -27.30
N TYR A 347 4.86 4.20 -26.02
CA TYR A 347 4.81 5.59 -25.54
C TYR A 347 6.11 6.33 -25.87
N TYR A 348 7.26 5.72 -25.59
CA TYR A 348 8.60 6.22 -25.92
C TYR A 348 8.76 6.50 -27.43
N TRP A 349 8.30 5.57 -28.29
CA TRP A 349 8.26 5.75 -29.74
C TRP A 349 7.13 6.69 -30.24
N LYS A 350 6.35 7.31 -29.35
CA LYS A 350 5.23 8.23 -29.64
C LYS A 350 4.07 7.67 -30.51
N VAL A 351 4.09 6.39 -30.88
CA VAL A 351 3.06 5.71 -31.71
C VAL A 351 1.86 5.17 -30.92
N HIS A 352 1.91 5.21 -29.59
CA HIS A 352 0.87 4.70 -28.67
C HIS A 352 -0.59 5.09 -29.01
N TRP A 353 -0.81 6.22 -29.69
CA TRP A 353 -2.14 6.68 -30.10
C TRP A 353 -2.83 5.74 -31.09
N LYS A 354 -2.07 5.06 -31.98
CA LYS A 354 -2.57 4.09 -32.98
C LYS A 354 -3.45 3.03 -32.34
N TRP A 355 -3.03 2.52 -31.19
CA TRP A 355 -3.69 1.43 -30.48
C TRP A 355 -4.62 1.89 -29.36
N SER A 356 -4.42 3.09 -28.80
CA SER A 356 -5.21 3.60 -27.68
C SER A 356 -6.72 3.62 -27.96
N GLN A 357 -7.15 3.88 -29.19
CA GLN A 357 -8.58 3.87 -29.54
C GLN A 357 -9.15 2.44 -29.57
N ARG A 358 -8.40 1.45 -30.08
CA ARG A 358 -8.79 0.05 -30.10
C ARG A 358 -8.91 -0.52 -28.67
N ILE A 359 -7.91 -0.27 -27.82
CA ILE A 359 -7.96 -0.63 -26.39
C ILE A 359 -9.16 0.03 -25.70
N THR A 360 -9.41 1.33 -25.96
CA THR A 360 -10.56 2.04 -25.36
C THR A 360 -11.90 1.42 -25.78
N LYS A 361 -12.09 1.10 -27.07
CA LYS A 361 -13.34 0.48 -27.56
C LYS A 361 -13.56 -0.89 -26.92
N LEU A 362 -12.54 -1.73 -26.90
CA LEU A 362 -12.61 -3.07 -26.34
C LEU A 362 -12.87 -3.06 -24.83
N LEU A 363 -12.17 -2.23 -24.06
CA LEU A 363 -12.42 -2.12 -22.62
C LEU A 363 -13.82 -1.57 -22.33
N ILE A 364 -14.33 -0.63 -23.12
CA ILE A 364 -15.73 -0.19 -22.98
C ILE A 364 -16.69 -1.36 -23.26
N GLN A 365 -16.47 -2.16 -24.29
CA GLN A 365 -17.29 -3.34 -24.60
C GLN A 365 -17.31 -4.35 -23.44
N CYS A 366 -16.16 -4.76 -22.92
CA CYS A 366 -16.10 -5.72 -21.81
C CYS A 366 -16.64 -5.15 -20.48
N LEU A 367 -16.55 -3.83 -20.25
CA LEU A 367 -17.16 -3.14 -19.11
C LEU A 367 -18.67 -2.88 -19.27
N GLU A 368 -19.24 -3.15 -20.45
CA GLU A 368 -20.68 -3.11 -20.73
C GLU A 368 -21.27 -4.51 -21.02
N SER A 369 -20.47 -5.56 -20.80
CA SER A 369 -20.88 -6.96 -20.95
C SER A 369 -21.83 -7.40 -19.83
N THR A 370 -22.60 -8.45 -20.08
CA THR A 370 -23.31 -9.21 -19.03
C THR A 370 -22.35 -10.10 -18.24
N GLU A 371 -21.28 -10.55 -18.90
CA GLU A 371 -20.45 -11.64 -18.40
C GLU A 371 -19.51 -11.19 -17.28
N TYR A 372 -19.74 -11.74 -16.08
CA TYR A 372 -18.98 -11.44 -14.87
C TYR A 372 -17.46 -11.51 -15.08
N MET A 373 -16.98 -12.53 -15.79
CA MET A 373 -15.56 -12.70 -16.07
C MET A 373 -15.00 -11.58 -16.97
N GLU A 374 -15.73 -11.16 -18.00
CA GLU A 374 -15.30 -10.07 -18.88
C GLU A 374 -15.19 -8.74 -18.12
N ILE A 375 -16.20 -8.42 -17.29
CA ILE A 375 -16.20 -7.20 -16.47
C ILE A 375 -15.04 -7.21 -15.48
N ARG A 376 -14.87 -8.32 -14.72
CA ARG A 376 -13.81 -8.48 -13.72
C ARG A 376 -12.43 -8.43 -14.36
N ASN A 377 -12.21 -9.15 -15.46
CA ASN A 377 -10.94 -9.18 -16.17
C ASN A 377 -10.62 -7.82 -16.82
N ALA A 378 -11.60 -7.11 -17.38
CA ALA A 378 -11.41 -5.76 -17.91
C ALA A 378 -11.04 -4.74 -16.81
N LEU A 379 -11.67 -4.81 -15.64
CA LEU A 379 -11.29 -3.98 -14.48
C LEU A 379 -9.87 -4.28 -14.00
N ILE A 380 -9.51 -5.56 -13.88
CA ILE A 380 -8.15 -5.97 -13.47
C ILE A 380 -7.12 -5.49 -14.50
N LEU A 381 -7.35 -5.73 -15.79
CA LEU A 381 -6.49 -5.27 -16.88
C LEU A 381 -6.31 -3.74 -16.88
N LEU A 382 -7.41 -3.00 -16.77
CA LEU A 382 -7.39 -1.54 -16.71
C LEU A 382 -6.65 -1.01 -15.48
N SER A 383 -6.72 -1.70 -14.34
CA SER A 383 -5.92 -1.38 -13.15
C SER A 383 -4.41 -1.46 -13.45
N LYS A 384 -3.96 -2.49 -14.19
CA LYS A 384 -2.54 -2.71 -14.52
C LYS A 384 -1.99 -1.68 -15.49
N ILE A 385 -2.75 -1.31 -16.53
CA ILE A 385 -2.28 -0.35 -17.56
C ILE A 385 -2.50 1.13 -17.18
N SER A 386 -3.20 1.40 -16.07
CA SER A 386 -3.66 2.73 -15.62
C SER A 386 -2.61 3.86 -15.57
N SER A 387 -1.33 3.52 -15.41
CA SER A 387 -0.23 4.51 -15.35
C SER A 387 0.16 5.07 -16.73
N VAL A 388 0.00 4.28 -17.80
CA VAL A 388 0.35 4.66 -19.18
C VAL A 388 -0.89 4.97 -20.02
N PHE A 389 -1.97 4.24 -19.79
CA PHE A 389 -3.26 4.36 -20.47
C PHE A 389 -4.34 4.77 -19.44
N PRO A 390 -5.29 5.65 -19.76
CA PRO A 390 -5.58 6.29 -21.05
C PRO A 390 -4.51 7.30 -21.50
N VAL A 391 -4.53 7.59 -22.80
CA VAL A 391 -3.65 8.56 -23.49
C VAL A 391 -4.29 9.95 -23.56
N THR A 392 -5.63 10.04 -23.65
CA THR A 392 -6.34 11.33 -23.80
C THR A 392 -7.30 11.55 -22.65
N ARG A 393 -7.52 12.81 -22.26
CA ARG A 393 -8.52 13.15 -21.24
C ARG A 393 -9.93 12.70 -21.64
N LYS A 394 -10.28 12.74 -22.93
CA LYS A 394 -11.57 12.29 -23.47
C LYS A 394 -11.78 10.79 -23.29
N THR A 395 -10.80 9.95 -23.65
CA THR A 395 -10.92 8.49 -23.46
C THR A 395 -10.91 8.11 -21.97
N GLY A 396 -10.17 8.84 -21.13
CA GLY A 396 -10.19 8.64 -19.68
C GLY A 396 -11.53 8.96 -19.01
N VAL A 397 -12.18 10.07 -19.37
CA VAL A 397 -13.54 10.40 -18.88
C VAL A 397 -14.57 9.39 -19.36
N ASN A 398 -14.48 8.90 -20.59
CA ASN A 398 -15.38 7.87 -21.11
C ASN A 398 -15.26 6.55 -20.32
N LEU A 399 -14.04 6.08 -20.07
CA LEU A 399 -13.79 4.86 -19.28
C LEU A 399 -14.25 5.02 -17.83
N GLU A 400 -13.91 6.15 -17.19
CA GLU A 400 -14.37 6.46 -15.83
C GLU A 400 -15.90 6.47 -15.72
N LYS A 401 -16.61 7.00 -16.73
CA LYS A 401 -18.09 6.99 -16.75
C LYS A 401 -18.66 5.57 -16.83
N ARG A 402 -17.98 4.61 -17.48
CA ARG A 402 -18.37 3.18 -17.47
C ARG A 402 -18.05 2.51 -16.14
N VAL A 403 -16.81 2.64 -15.66
CA VAL A 403 -16.38 2.11 -14.36
C VAL A 403 -17.24 2.65 -13.21
N SER A 404 -17.71 3.90 -13.30
CA SER A 404 -18.59 4.50 -12.28
C SER A 404 -20.01 3.91 -12.27
N LYS A 405 -20.50 3.33 -13.39
CA LYS A 405 -21.75 2.55 -13.36
C LYS A 405 -21.59 1.26 -12.56
N ILE A 406 -20.46 0.57 -12.72
CA ILE A 406 -20.16 -0.72 -12.05
C ILE A 406 -20.04 -0.55 -10.52
N LYS A 407 -19.83 0.69 -10.01
CA LYS A 407 -19.93 0.96 -8.56
C LYS A 407 -21.34 0.78 -7.98
N ALA A 408 -22.37 0.77 -8.82
CA ALA A 408 -23.76 0.50 -8.46
C ALA A 408 -24.24 -0.89 -8.92
N ASP A 409 -23.33 -1.74 -9.41
CA ASP A 409 -23.57 -3.17 -9.63
C ASP A 409 -23.85 -3.85 -8.29
N GLU A 410 -24.68 -4.89 -8.23
CA GLU A 410 -24.98 -5.58 -6.97
C GLU A 410 -23.74 -6.30 -6.38
N ARG A 411 -22.83 -6.75 -7.26
CA ARG A 411 -21.67 -7.60 -6.95
C ARG A 411 -20.56 -6.80 -6.25
N GLU A 412 -20.45 -6.97 -4.93
CA GLU A 412 -19.55 -6.20 -4.05
C GLU A 412 -18.07 -6.26 -4.46
N ASP A 413 -17.60 -7.40 -4.97
CA ASP A 413 -16.23 -7.56 -5.46
C ASP A 413 -15.96 -6.66 -6.69
N LEU A 414 -16.93 -6.51 -7.58
CA LEU A 414 -16.84 -5.61 -8.73
C LEU A 414 -16.90 -4.15 -8.28
N LYS A 415 -17.72 -3.79 -7.28
CA LYS A 415 -17.73 -2.43 -6.70
C LYS A 415 -16.36 -2.03 -6.14
N VAL A 416 -15.69 -2.96 -5.43
CA VAL A 416 -14.36 -2.74 -4.86
C VAL A 416 -13.32 -2.54 -5.96
N LEU A 417 -13.30 -3.41 -6.99
CA LEU A 417 -12.40 -3.27 -8.13
C LEU A 417 -12.67 -1.97 -8.92
N ALA A 418 -13.93 -1.67 -9.23
CA ALA A 418 -14.34 -0.45 -9.94
C ALA A 418 -14.00 0.82 -9.15
N THR A 419 -14.07 0.79 -7.82
CA THR A 419 -13.66 1.91 -6.97
C THR A 419 -12.15 2.17 -7.04
N GLY A 420 -11.33 1.12 -6.99
CA GLY A 420 -9.88 1.24 -7.19
C GLY A 420 -9.50 1.72 -8.60
N VAL A 421 -10.13 1.17 -9.64
CA VAL A 421 -9.88 1.55 -11.04
C VAL A 421 -10.29 3.01 -11.29
N ALA A 422 -11.44 3.46 -10.77
CA ALA A 422 -11.86 4.86 -10.89
C ALA A 422 -10.87 5.83 -10.24
N ALA A 423 -10.31 5.49 -9.08
CA ALA A 423 -9.28 6.32 -8.42
C ALA A 423 -8.00 6.42 -9.26
N ALA A 424 -7.55 5.31 -9.88
CA ALA A 424 -6.41 5.31 -10.78
C ALA A 424 -6.64 6.16 -12.05
N LEU A 425 -7.83 6.05 -12.66
CA LEU A 425 -8.25 6.90 -13.79
C LEU A 425 -8.35 8.38 -13.40
N ALA A 426 -8.83 8.69 -12.19
CA ALA A 426 -8.87 10.05 -11.65
C ALA A 426 -7.47 10.67 -11.61
N ALA A 427 -6.50 9.98 -11.02
CA ALA A 427 -5.10 10.43 -10.97
C ALA A 427 -4.49 10.60 -12.38
N ARG A 428 -4.65 9.63 -13.28
CA ARG A 428 -4.10 9.69 -14.65
C ARG A 428 -4.64 10.89 -15.44
N LYS A 429 -5.93 11.26 -15.29
CA LYS A 429 -6.51 12.45 -15.95
C LYS A 429 -5.86 13.77 -15.51
N VAL A 430 -5.36 13.87 -14.28
CA VAL A 430 -4.67 15.09 -13.79
C VAL A 430 -3.33 15.25 -14.52
N CYS A 431 -2.52 14.19 -14.57
CA CYS A 431 -1.27 14.14 -15.34
C CYS A 431 -1.50 14.53 -16.82
N LEU A 432 -2.55 13.99 -17.45
CA LEU A 432 -2.89 14.33 -18.84
C LEU A 432 -3.30 15.80 -19.03
N LYS A 433 -3.81 16.51 -18.00
CA LYS A 433 -4.12 17.95 -18.10
C LYS A 433 -2.84 18.77 -18.31
N PHE A 434 -1.79 18.49 -17.52
CA PHE A 434 -0.50 19.16 -17.64
C PHE A 434 0.20 18.85 -18.98
N TRP A 435 0.19 17.59 -19.43
CA TRP A 435 0.82 17.21 -20.70
C TRP A 435 0.22 17.94 -21.91
N ASN A 436 -1.11 18.09 -21.96
CA ASN A 436 -1.76 18.79 -23.08
C ASN A 436 -1.49 20.31 -23.07
N LEU A 437 -1.21 20.91 -21.91
CA LEU A 437 -0.82 22.33 -21.81
C LEU A 437 0.61 22.59 -22.30
N LEU A 438 1.50 21.59 -22.23
CA LEU A 438 2.91 21.70 -22.66
C LEU A 438 3.13 21.41 -24.16
N PHE A 439 2.23 20.66 -24.82
CA PHE A 439 2.44 20.13 -26.18
C PHE A 439 1.28 20.42 -27.16
N SER A 440 0.54 21.52 -26.98
CA SER A 440 -0.71 21.77 -27.72
C SER A 440 -0.55 22.10 -29.22
N SER A 441 0.66 22.30 -29.73
CA SER A 441 0.92 22.84 -31.08
C SER A 441 1.07 21.78 -32.18
N ASP A 442 1.91 20.75 -31.97
CA ASP A 442 2.56 20.07 -33.10
C ASP A 442 1.94 18.74 -33.57
N MET A 443 0.99 18.17 -32.81
CA MET A 443 0.50 16.79 -33.07
C MET A 443 -0.17 16.58 -34.45
N LYS A 444 -0.61 17.64 -35.14
CA LYS A 444 -1.17 17.53 -36.50
C LYS A 444 -0.11 17.57 -37.60
N VAL A 445 0.91 18.41 -37.45
CA VAL A 445 1.96 18.61 -38.47
C VAL A 445 2.91 17.40 -38.49
N PHE A 446 3.24 16.86 -37.31
CA PHE A 446 4.17 15.74 -37.18
C PHE A 446 3.70 14.48 -37.92
N ASN A 447 2.39 14.21 -37.95
CA ASN A 447 1.83 13.03 -38.62
C ASN A 447 1.91 13.11 -40.16
N PHE A 448 2.08 14.30 -40.73
CA PHE A 448 2.30 14.50 -42.18
C PHE A 448 3.78 14.40 -42.54
N PHE A 449 4.66 15.08 -41.79
CA PHE A 449 6.11 15.05 -42.03
C PHE A 449 6.78 13.71 -41.68
N TYR A 450 6.31 12.99 -40.66
CA TYR A 450 6.96 11.74 -40.25
C TYR A 450 6.65 10.57 -41.20
N LEU A 451 5.55 10.64 -41.96
CA LEU A 451 5.29 9.69 -43.05
C LEU A 451 6.24 9.92 -44.24
N SER A 452 6.51 11.18 -44.63
CA SER A 452 7.43 11.48 -45.73
C SER A 452 8.91 11.32 -45.36
N HIS A 453 9.29 11.41 -44.08
CA HIS A 453 10.66 11.18 -43.62
C HIS A 453 11.00 9.73 -43.21
N LEU A 454 10.02 8.83 -43.10
CA LEU A 454 10.32 7.38 -43.06
C LEU A 454 10.56 6.79 -44.45
N GLN A 455 10.12 7.48 -45.52
CA GLN A 455 10.19 7.00 -46.90
C GLN A 455 11.60 7.12 -47.51
N SER A 456 12.56 7.77 -46.85
CA SER A 456 13.93 7.97 -47.37
C SER A 456 14.91 6.83 -47.06
N SER A 457 14.49 5.75 -46.39
CA SER A 457 15.34 4.56 -46.21
C SER A 457 14.53 3.28 -45.89
N TRP A 458 14.54 2.32 -46.82
CA TRP A 458 14.14 0.92 -46.63
C TRP A 458 12.63 0.60 -46.52
N ILE A 459 11.79 1.17 -47.39
CA ILE A 459 10.52 0.58 -47.85
C ILE A 459 10.38 0.90 -49.35
N THR A 460 9.92 -0.06 -50.16
CA THR A 460 9.54 0.14 -51.58
C THR A 460 8.03 0.23 -51.70
N ASP A 461 7.52 1.16 -52.52
CA ASP A 461 6.12 1.59 -52.48
C ASP A 461 5.08 0.49 -52.79
N GLU A 462 5.49 -0.61 -53.43
CA GLU A 462 4.61 -1.76 -53.73
C GLU A 462 4.05 -2.46 -52.48
N GLU A 463 4.77 -2.47 -51.35
CA GLU A 463 4.31 -3.15 -50.12
C GLU A 463 3.21 -2.39 -49.37
N PHE A 464 3.00 -1.09 -49.65
CA PHE A 464 2.09 -0.24 -48.88
C PHE A 464 0.64 -0.23 -49.40
N GLY A 465 0.40 -0.71 -50.63
CA GLY A 465 -0.88 -0.53 -51.33
C GLY A 465 -1.99 -1.53 -50.99
N ASN A 466 -1.68 -2.83 -50.87
CA ASN A 466 -2.69 -3.91 -50.92
C ASN A 466 -3.31 -4.26 -49.54
N GLY A 467 -3.67 -3.23 -48.76
CA GLY A 467 -4.19 -3.35 -47.39
C GLY A 467 -5.69 -3.09 -47.19
N TYR A 468 -6.45 -2.83 -48.25
CA TYR A 468 -7.89 -2.55 -48.19
C TYR A 468 -8.75 -3.80 -48.46
N LEU A 469 -9.53 -4.24 -47.47
CA LEU A 469 -10.71 -5.09 -47.68
C LEU A 469 -11.74 -4.82 -46.56
N GLU A 470 -13.00 -4.73 -46.94
CA GLU A 470 -14.10 -4.26 -46.07
C GLU A 470 -14.69 -5.37 -45.18
N LEU A 471 -15.34 -4.95 -44.09
CA LEU A 471 -16.20 -5.82 -43.27
C LEU A 471 -17.59 -5.97 -43.91
N LYS A 472 -18.01 -7.21 -44.14
CA LYS A 472 -19.41 -7.59 -44.45
C LYS A 472 -19.86 -8.70 -43.49
N SER A 473 -21.17 -8.83 -43.24
CA SER A 473 -21.67 -9.35 -41.95
C SER A 473 -22.83 -10.34 -42.03
N ALA A 474 -22.96 -11.17 -40.97
CA ALA A 474 -24.14 -11.99 -40.59
C ALA A 474 -24.40 -13.26 -41.46
N PRO A 475 -25.26 -14.23 -41.05
CA PRO A 475 -26.18 -14.26 -39.90
C PRO A 475 -26.12 -15.53 -39.00
N LEU A 476 -27.14 -15.73 -38.14
CA LEU A 476 -27.29 -16.79 -37.13
C LEU A 476 -27.79 -18.15 -37.69
N ALA A 477 -27.49 -19.24 -36.96
CA ALA A 477 -28.02 -20.60 -37.13
C ALA A 477 -28.41 -21.24 -35.77
N SER A 478 -28.84 -22.52 -35.73
CA SER A 478 -29.60 -23.10 -34.60
C SER A 478 -29.23 -24.53 -34.13
N LYS A 479 -29.76 -24.88 -32.93
CA LYS A 479 -29.72 -26.16 -32.20
C LYS A 479 -30.04 -27.45 -33.00
N SER A 480 -29.48 -28.59 -32.56
CA SER A 480 -30.21 -29.86 -32.28
C SER A 480 -29.33 -30.83 -31.42
N SER A 481 -29.80 -32.05 -31.09
CA SER A 481 -29.26 -32.87 -29.99
C SER A 481 -29.44 -34.40 -30.15
N ALA A 482 -28.61 -35.18 -29.41
CA ALA A 482 -28.68 -36.64 -29.15
C ALA A 482 -28.35 -37.59 -30.33
N GLY A 483 -27.86 -38.82 -30.11
CA GLY A 483 -27.36 -39.45 -28.86
C GLY A 483 -27.15 -40.97 -28.96
N ASN A 484 -26.35 -41.56 -28.04
CA ASN A 484 -26.08 -43.00 -27.80
C ASN A 484 -25.37 -43.79 -28.94
N SER A 485 -24.68 -44.94 -28.77
CA SER A 485 -23.89 -45.64 -27.70
C SER A 485 -23.13 -46.83 -28.42
N ALA A 486 -22.41 -47.82 -27.86
CA ALA A 486 -22.11 -48.33 -26.51
C ALA A 486 -20.85 -49.27 -26.50
N ALA A 487 -20.32 -49.58 -25.29
CA ALA A 487 -19.53 -50.80 -24.94
C ALA A 487 -18.09 -50.97 -25.53
N THR A 488 -17.18 -51.83 -25.01
CA THR A 488 -17.25 -52.97 -24.05
C THR A 488 -16.01 -53.13 -23.12
N HIS A 489 -16.24 -53.42 -21.81
CA HIS A 489 -15.46 -54.24 -20.82
C HIS A 489 -13.95 -53.98 -20.54
N SER A 490 -13.30 -54.35 -19.42
CA SER A 490 -13.61 -55.17 -18.19
C SER A 490 -13.06 -54.44 -16.92
N GLY A 491 -13.56 -54.57 -15.67
CA GLY A 491 -13.57 -55.72 -14.73
C GLY A 491 -12.29 -55.72 -13.85
N SER A 492 -12.26 -55.82 -12.50
CA SER A 492 -13.21 -56.18 -11.41
C SER A 492 -12.98 -55.33 -10.12
N THR A 493 -13.98 -54.93 -9.31
CA THR A 493 -14.60 -55.62 -8.12
C THR A 493 -13.58 -55.94 -6.99
N ILE A 494 -13.75 -55.65 -5.69
CA ILE A 494 -14.90 -55.76 -4.74
C ILE A 494 -14.93 -54.64 -3.66
N ASN A 495 -16.11 -54.32 -3.09
CA ASN A 495 -16.37 -53.41 -1.95
C ASN A 495 -16.50 -54.17 -0.59
N ILE A 496 -16.48 -53.48 0.58
CA ILE A 496 -17.61 -53.37 1.55
C ILE A 496 -17.25 -52.72 2.93
N SER A 497 -17.99 -51.64 3.24
CA SER A 497 -18.46 -51.05 4.54
C SER A 497 -17.67 -50.99 5.88
N GLN A 498 -17.52 -49.74 6.37
CA GLN A 498 -18.06 -49.19 7.65
C GLN A 498 -17.40 -49.39 9.05
N SER A 499 -17.66 -48.37 9.89
CA SER A 499 -17.64 -48.26 11.37
C SER A 499 -16.32 -47.94 12.12
N GLU A 500 -16.34 -46.80 12.83
CA GLU A 500 -15.54 -46.53 14.04
C GLU A 500 -16.32 -47.03 15.29
N PRO A 501 -15.71 -47.16 16.50
CA PRO A 501 -15.70 -45.99 17.42
C PRO A 501 -14.56 -45.88 18.48
N ILE A 502 -14.16 -44.64 18.80
CA ILE A 502 -13.93 -44.05 20.16
C ILE A 502 -12.95 -44.73 21.17
N GLY A 503 -11.94 -43.98 21.67
CA GLY A 503 -11.64 -43.91 23.13
C GLY A 503 -10.18 -43.83 23.66
N GLY A 504 -9.85 -42.80 24.47
CA GLY A 504 -8.66 -42.70 25.37
C GLY A 504 -7.34 -42.22 24.71
N LYS A 505 -6.53 -41.26 25.21
CA LYS A 505 -5.95 -40.94 26.56
C LYS A 505 -5.04 -42.06 27.14
N VAL A 506 -3.81 -41.82 27.65
CA VAL A 506 -3.00 -40.58 27.85
C VAL A 506 -1.51 -40.95 28.10
N GLY A 507 -0.54 -40.06 27.86
CA GLY A 507 0.63 -39.93 28.76
C GLY A 507 2.08 -40.04 28.24
N ALA A 508 2.89 -39.04 28.65
CA ALA A 508 4.35 -39.04 28.89
C ALA A 508 5.40 -39.10 27.74
N LEU A 509 6.45 -38.29 27.94
CA LEU A 509 7.74 -38.23 27.22
C LEU A 509 8.84 -38.72 28.20
N PRO A 510 10.09 -39.05 27.80
CA PRO A 510 11.09 -37.98 27.56
C PRO A 510 12.18 -38.25 26.48
N SER A 511 12.77 -37.17 25.95
CA SER A 511 14.17 -36.99 25.43
C SER A 511 14.82 -38.11 24.57
N GLN A 512 15.37 -37.83 23.37
CA GLN A 512 16.59 -37.02 23.16
C GLN A 512 16.72 -36.49 21.69
N HIS A 513 17.63 -35.54 21.50
CA HIS A 513 18.09 -34.94 20.21
C HIS A 513 19.39 -35.65 19.72
N PRO A 514 19.98 -35.30 18.54
CA PRO A 514 19.46 -34.59 17.36
C PRO A 514 19.83 -35.25 16.00
N GLU A 515 18.98 -35.13 14.97
CA GLU A 515 19.44 -35.21 13.56
C GLU A 515 18.75 -34.17 12.66
N SER A 516 19.42 -33.81 11.56
CA SER A 516 19.10 -32.66 10.72
C SER A 516 18.36 -33.03 9.44
N SER A 517 17.29 -32.29 9.11
CA SER A 517 16.76 -32.24 7.75
C SER A 517 16.02 -30.92 7.50
N ASN A 518 16.59 -30.06 6.65
CA ASN A 518 15.96 -28.81 6.23
C ASN A 518 14.81 -29.10 5.25
N SER A 519 13.56 -28.93 5.70
CA SER A 519 12.38 -28.97 4.84
C SER A 519 11.84 -27.56 4.61
N VAL A 520 12.38 -26.88 3.59
CA VAL A 520 11.88 -25.57 3.16
C VAL A 520 10.50 -25.75 2.55
N LYS A 521 9.47 -25.17 3.17
CA LYS A 521 8.15 -24.99 2.56
C LYS A 521 7.92 -23.51 2.31
N ASP A 522 8.00 -23.13 1.04
CA ASP A 522 7.69 -21.78 0.58
C ASP A 522 6.27 -21.36 0.97
N GLN A 523 6.14 -20.19 1.62
CA GLN A 523 4.92 -19.40 1.55
C GLN A 523 5.24 -17.96 1.19
N ILE A 524 4.53 -17.46 0.17
CA ILE A 524 4.90 -16.27 -0.59
C ILE A 524 4.60 -15.00 0.20
N LEU A 525 5.65 -14.36 0.71
CA LEU A 525 5.56 -13.08 1.40
C LEU A 525 5.15 -11.96 0.41
N LYS A 526 3.94 -11.43 0.55
CA LYS A 526 3.49 -10.22 -0.17
C LYS A 526 3.93 -8.97 0.59
N THR A 527 5.21 -8.60 0.45
CA THR A 527 5.74 -7.35 0.99
C THR A 527 4.98 -6.15 0.40
N LYS A 528 4.70 -5.15 1.24
CA LYS A 528 3.90 -3.98 0.86
C LYS A 528 4.45 -2.74 1.54
N THR A 529 5.54 -2.21 0.99
CA THR A 529 6.09 -0.93 1.40
C THR A 529 5.02 0.16 1.34
N SER A 530 5.07 1.04 2.34
CA SER A 530 4.29 2.26 2.38
C SER A 530 5.12 3.25 3.18
N ASP A 531 5.76 4.15 2.44
CA ASP A 531 5.77 5.54 2.86
C ASP A 531 4.44 6.16 2.39
N GLY A 532 3.78 6.94 3.25
CA GLY A 532 2.44 7.47 2.98
C GLY A 532 2.40 8.50 1.85
N ARG A 533 3.56 9.06 1.49
CA ARG A 533 3.74 9.91 0.31
C ARG A 533 3.84 9.03 -0.94
N TRP A 534 2.69 8.78 -1.57
CA TRP A 534 2.63 8.25 -2.94
C TRP A 534 3.34 9.20 -3.91
N LEU A 535 4.62 8.92 -4.18
CA LEU A 535 5.33 9.06 -5.46
C LEU A 535 5.25 10.39 -6.24
N ILE A 536 4.57 11.43 -5.77
CA ILE A 536 4.48 12.74 -6.44
C ILE A 536 5.87 13.39 -6.52
N GLY A 537 6.72 13.19 -5.51
CA GLY A 537 8.10 13.68 -5.54
C GLY A 537 8.95 13.05 -6.65
N GLU A 538 8.87 11.73 -6.84
CA GLU A 538 9.60 11.04 -7.91
C GLU A 538 8.92 11.18 -9.28
N TRP A 539 7.59 11.26 -9.35
CA TRP A 539 6.89 11.52 -10.60
C TRP A 539 7.08 12.96 -11.08
N LEU A 540 7.16 13.97 -10.20
CA LEU A 540 7.65 15.28 -10.60
C LEU A 540 9.13 15.21 -10.96
N ARG A 541 9.99 14.52 -10.19
CA ARG A 541 11.42 14.45 -10.50
C ARG A 541 11.66 13.84 -11.88
N CYS A 542 11.10 12.67 -12.19
CA CYS A 542 11.16 12.06 -13.52
C CYS A 542 10.48 12.92 -14.59
N SER A 543 9.26 13.45 -14.35
CA SER A 543 8.61 14.31 -15.36
C SER A 543 9.40 15.59 -15.64
N VAL A 544 10.12 16.13 -14.66
CA VAL A 544 10.98 17.31 -14.79
C VAL A 544 12.34 16.96 -15.40
N THR A 545 12.97 15.82 -15.08
CA THR A 545 14.20 15.37 -15.76
C THR A 545 13.93 14.95 -17.20
N ASP A 546 12.79 14.31 -17.47
CA ASP A 546 12.36 13.94 -18.84
C ASP A 546 11.99 15.19 -19.64
N ALA A 547 11.32 16.18 -19.02
CA ALA A 547 11.07 17.47 -19.65
C ALA A 547 12.36 18.26 -19.89
N LEU A 548 13.27 18.34 -18.91
CA LEU A 548 14.54 19.06 -19.02
C LEU A 548 15.49 18.40 -20.02
N SER A 549 15.57 17.08 -20.07
CA SER A 549 16.35 16.36 -21.08
C SER A 549 15.75 16.52 -22.49
N CYS A 550 14.43 16.50 -22.63
CA CYS A 550 13.78 16.91 -23.88
C CYS A 550 14.09 18.38 -24.22
N PHE A 551 14.16 19.28 -23.25
CA PHE A 551 14.43 20.71 -23.44
C PHE A 551 15.89 21.01 -23.81
N THR A 552 16.87 20.29 -23.25
CA THR A 552 18.27 20.39 -23.68
C THR A 552 18.47 19.77 -25.05
N ILE A 553 17.90 18.59 -25.34
CA ILE A 553 17.91 18.00 -26.68
C ILE A 553 17.26 18.93 -27.72
N TRP A 554 16.23 19.68 -27.35
CA TRP A 554 15.57 20.67 -28.21
C TRP A 554 16.45 21.91 -28.44
N ASN A 555 17.03 22.51 -27.39
CA ASN A 555 17.92 23.67 -27.53
C ASN A 555 19.20 23.33 -28.33
N ILE A 556 19.82 22.18 -28.08
CA ILE A 556 21.00 21.70 -28.81
C ILE A 556 20.72 21.54 -30.33
N LYS A 557 19.46 21.27 -30.71
CA LYS A 557 19.06 21.13 -32.13
C LYS A 557 18.56 22.41 -32.80
N ILE A 558 18.29 23.48 -32.05
CA ILE A 558 17.80 24.76 -32.60
C ILE A 558 18.86 25.85 -32.56
N TYR A 559 19.68 25.93 -31.51
CA TYR A 559 20.81 26.87 -31.40
C TYR A 559 22.16 26.26 -31.81
N GLY A 560 22.13 25.10 -32.49
CA GLY A 560 23.29 24.37 -33.00
C GLY A 560 23.58 24.57 -34.50
N LYS A 561 23.19 25.73 -35.05
CA LYS A 561 23.45 26.15 -36.44
C LYS A 561 23.60 27.66 -36.52
#